data_AF-A0A290QJ02-F1
#
_entry.id   AF-A0A290QJ02-F1
#
_cell.length_a   1.000
_cell.length_b   1.000
_cell.length_c   1.000
_cell.angle_alpha   90.00
_cell.angle_beta   90.00
_cell.angle_gamma   90.00
#
_symmetry.space_group_name_H-M   'P 1'
#
loop_
_entity.id
_entity.type
_entity.pdbx_description
1 polymer ?
#
loop_
_entity_poly.entity_id
_entity_poly.type
_entity_poly.pdbx_seq_one_letter_code
_entity_poly.pdbx_strand_id
1 'polypeptide(L)'
;MAKTSDGLSSVVQQIRFVGRGSGAVKTLGGFKKSHHTVPDAVNASTTAFLGKLCAGEIAEEAEGFFQRSKEAFGYKRKDLSLDVASPLAVLTTKDFTLEWAYALDESDPAAWTLTRTLHGVTRSDFLGTEACAEVFGGLFSELVFALTKGASVEAVIDVIEGLEQESGDGDEAEVGAALRVDYPSDCGHCVVSVEGVAATVKFEGAELAMVFPRSGGPQELLEGFAAVRAAFSLTKNKALAGLLK
;
A
#
# COMPACT_ATOMS: atom_id res chain seq x y z
N MET A 1 26.85 18.95 1.36
CA MET A 1 26.39 17.91 2.28
C MET A 1 25.32 17.10 1.56
N ALA A 2 25.70 15.95 0.98
CA ALA A 2 24.82 15.07 0.24
C ALA A 2 25.33 13.64 0.47
N LYS A 3 24.75 12.91 1.42
CA LYS A 3 25.16 11.52 1.73
C LYS A 3 24.04 10.65 2.31
N THR A 4 22.77 11.06 2.16
CA THR A 4 21.62 10.33 2.74
C THR A 4 20.72 9.70 1.68
N SER A 5 21.04 9.84 0.39
CA SER A 5 20.20 9.37 -0.73
C SER A 5 20.64 8.02 -1.33
N ASP A 6 21.74 7.42 -0.87
CA ASP A 6 22.43 6.32 -1.57
C ASP A 6 22.13 4.91 -1.02
N GLY A 7 21.40 4.81 0.10
CA GLY A 7 21.06 3.53 0.76
C GLY A 7 19.82 2.86 0.17
N LEU A 8 18.68 3.57 0.23
CA LEU A 8 17.38 3.10 -0.25
C LEU A 8 17.38 2.61 -1.72
N SER A 9 18.15 3.25 -2.62
CA SER A 9 18.12 2.90 -4.05
C SER A 9 18.75 1.56 -4.39
N SER A 10 19.53 0.97 -3.47
CA SER A 10 20.16 -0.35 -3.69
C SER A 10 19.26 -1.52 -3.28
N VAL A 11 18.21 -1.25 -2.48
CA VAL A 11 17.32 -2.25 -1.89
C VAL A 11 15.89 -2.11 -2.40
N VAL A 12 15.41 -0.88 -2.62
CA VAL A 12 14.04 -0.62 -3.09
C VAL A 12 14.00 -0.50 -4.61
N GLN A 13 13.25 -1.39 -5.25
CA GLN A 13 13.01 -1.35 -6.69
C GLN A 13 11.96 -0.30 -7.07
N GLN A 14 10.91 -0.17 -6.26
CA GLN A 14 9.78 0.71 -6.53
C GLN A 14 9.02 1.05 -5.25
N ILE A 15 8.58 2.31 -5.16
CA ILE A 15 7.65 2.79 -4.12
C ILE A 15 6.25 2.89 -4.73
N ARG A 16 5.23 2.43 -3.99
CA ARG A 16 3.82 2.54 -4.37
C ARG A 16 3.01 3.02 -3.17
N PHE A 17 2.03 3.88 -3.42
CA PHE A 17 1.02 4.25 -2.45
C PHE A 17 -0.25 3.46 -2.75
N VAL A 18 -0.77 2.77 -1.75
CA VAL A 18 -1.89 1.84 -1.91
C VAL A 18 -3.06 2.26 -1.02
N GLY A 19 -4.24 2.32 -1.63
CA GLY A 19 -5.50 2.59 -0.96
C GLY A 19 -6.43 1.40 -1.15
N ARG A 20 -7.12 0.99 -0.09
CA ARG A 20 -8.03 -0.15 -0.14
C ARG A 20 -9.46 0.27 0.20
N GLY A 21 -10.40 -0.27 -0.57
CA GLY A 21 -11.83 -0.25 -0.28
C GLY A 21 -12.39 -1.66 -0.36
N SER A 22 -13.52 -1.90 0.30
CA SER A 22 -14.23 -3.16 0.21
C SER A 22 -15.73 -2.95 0.40
N GLY A 23 -16.51 -3.97 0.03
CA GLY A 23 -17.95 -3.98 0.21
C GLY A 23 -18.55 -5.29 -0.25
N ALA A 24 -19.87 -5.41 -0.13
CA ALA A 24 -20.57 -6.61 -0.60
C ALA A 24 -20.87 -6.51 -2.10
N VAL A 25 -20.72 -7.60 -2.86
CA VAL A 25 -21.01 -7.64 -4.31
C VAL A 25 -22.43 -7.17 -4.62
N LYS A 26 -23.38 -7.48 -3.74
CA LYS A 26 -24.80 -7.09 -3.88
C LYS A 26 -25.05 -5.58 -3.79
N THR A 27 -24.09 -4.77 -3.34
CA THR A 27 -24.23 -3.30 -3.23
C THR A 27 -23.68 -2.56 -4.44
N LEU A 28 -22.98 -3.25 -5.34
CA LEU A 28 -22.48 -2.65 -6.58
C LEU A 28 -23.64 -2.22 -7.48
N GLY A 29 -23.53 -1.05 -8.12
CA GLY A 29 -24.60 -0.47 -8.93
C GLY A 29 -25.11 -1.38 -10.06
N GLY A 30 -24.25 -2.24 -10.61
CA GLY A 30 -24.64 -3.20 -11.65
C GLY A 30 -25.40 -4.45 -11.14
N PHE A 31 -25.51 -4.66 -9.82
CA PHE A 31 -26.12 -5.87 -9.26
C PHE A 31 -27.65 -5.81 -9.27
N LYS A 32 -28.29 -6.81 -9.90
CA LYS A 32 -29.75 -6.91 -10.01
C LYS A 32 -30.26 -8.09 -9.19
N LYS A 33 -30.84 -7.81 -8.02
CA LYS A 33 -31.31 -8.84 -7.07
C LYS A 33 -32.25 -9.91 -7.67
N SER A 34 -33.03 -9.57 -8.69
CA SER A 34 -33.94 -10.52 -9.36
C SER A 34 -33.26 -11.43 -10.39
N HIS A 35 -32.04 -11.10 -10.84
CA HIS A 35 -31.37 -11.78 -11.95
C HIS A 35 -29.99 -12.32 -11.60
N HIS A 36 -29.38 -11.82 -10.52
CA HIS A 36 -28.02 -12.14 -10.15
C HIS A 36 -27.97 -12.88 -8.82
N THR A 37 -27.05 -13.84 -8.74
CA THR A 37 -26.67 -14.51 -7.50
C THR A 37 -25.32 -13.97 -7.06
N VAL A 38 -25.11 -13.88 -5.75
CA VAL A 38 -23.83 -13.49 -5.18
C VAL A 38 -22.81 -14.62 -5.43
N PRO A 39 -21.57 -14.32 -5.85
CA PRO A 39 -20.55 -15.34 -6.03
C PRO A 39 -20.24 -16.10 -4.73
N ASP A 40 -19.93 -17.38 -4.88
CA ASP A 40 -19.53 -18.30 -3.80
C ASP A 40 -18.08 -18.82 -3.98
N ALA A 41 -17.43 -18.45 -5.09
CA ALA A 41 -16.03 -18.77 -5.38
C ALA A 41 -15.39 -17.71 -6.28
N VAL A 42 -14.06 -17.55 -6.17
CA VAL A 42 -13.26 -16.73 -7.08
C VAL A 42 -12.77 -17.58 -8.24
N ASN A 43 -13.22 -17.27 -9.45
CA ASN A 43 -12.80 -17.92 -10.69
C ASN A 43 -13.01 -16.98 -11.89
N ALA A 44 -12.53 -17.36 -13.07
CA ALA A 44 -12.62 -16.52 -14.26
C ALA A 44 -14.06 -16.05 -14.60
N SER A 45 -15.07 -16.87 -14.35
CA SER A 45 -16.47 -16.51 -14.59
C SER A 45 -16.98 -15.46 -13.59
N THR A 46 -16.72 -15.68 -12.30
CA THR A 46 -17.15 -14.75 -11.24
C THR A 46 -16.36 -13.44 -11.28
N THR A 47 -15.09 -13.46 -11.68
CA THR A 47 -14.29 -12.26 -11.98
C THR A 47 -14.84 -11.48 -13.18
N ALA A 48 -15.18 -12.16 -14.28
CA ALA A 48 -15.80 -11.50 -15.43
C ALA A 48 -17.19 -10.93 -15.09
N PHE A 49 -17.92 -11.59 -14.20
CA PHE A 49 -19.18 -11.08 -13.66
C PHE A 49 -18.96 -9.82 -12.82
N LEU A 50 -18.02 -9.82 -11.88
CA LEU A 50 -17.63 -8.63 -11.10
C LEU A 50 -17.30 -7.44 -12.02
N GLY A 51 -16.49 -7.66 -13.06
CA GLY A 51 -16.15 -6.62 -14.03
C GLY A 51 -17.37 -5.97 -14.69
N LYS A 52 -18.45 -6.73 -14.92
CA LYS A 52 -19.71 -6.16 -15.42
C LYS A 52 -20.44 -5.33 -14.36
N LEU A 53 -20.34 -5.72 -13.08
CA LEU A 53 -21.04 -5.06 -11.99
C LEU A 53 -20.43 -3.69 -11.64
N CYS A 54 -19.10 -3.60 -11.60
CA CYS A 54 -18.39 -2.37 -11.22
C CYS A 54 -18.06 -1.44 -12.41
N ALA A 55 -18.41 -1.83 -13.65
CA ALA A 55 -18.05 -1.08 -14.86
C ALA A 55 -18.47 0.41 -14.83
N GLY A 56 -19.65 0.72 -14.26
CA GLY A 56 -20.12 2.10 -14.12
C GLY A 56 -19.32 2.88 -13.08
N GLU A 57 -19.14 2.30 -11.89
CA GLU A 57 -18.43 2.92 -10.76
C GLU A 57 -16.97 3.22 -11.10
N ILE A 58 -16.26 2.24 -11.69
CA ILE A 58 -14.84 2.42 -12.04
C ILE A 58 -14.67 3.46 -13.16
N ALA A 59 -15.58 3.51 -14.13
CA ALA A 59 -15.51 4.50 -15.21
C ALA A 59 -15.77 5.92 -14.69
N GLU A 60 -16.78 6.08 -13.83
CA GLU A 60 -17.10 7.38 -13.22
C GLU A 60 -15.98 7.86 -12.31
N GLU A 61 -15.45 6.99 -11.45
CA GLU A 61 -14.38 7.35 -10.53
C GLU A 61 -13.09 7.72 -11.29
N ALA A 62 -12.68 6.88 -12.25
CA ALA A 62 -11.45 7.09 -12.99
C ALA A 62 -11.52 8.34 -13.90
N GLU A 63 -12.66 8.60 -14.53
CA GLU A 63 -12.89 9.84 -15.29
C GLU A 63 -12.86 11.07 -14.37
N GLY A 64 -13.45 10.97 -13.17
CA GLY A 64 -13.37 12.02 -12.16
C GLY A 64 -11.93 12.33 -11.77
N PHE A 65 -11.10 11.31 -11.57
CA PHE A 65 -9.66 11.48 -11.31
C PHE A 65 -8.90 12.05 -12.50
N PHE A 66 -9.24 11.65 -13.73
CA PHE A 66 -8.65 12.23 -14.94
C PHE A 66 -8.90 13.74 -15.00
N GLN A 67 -10.14 14.18 -14.82
CA GLN A 67 -10.48 15.62 -14.92
C GLN A 67 -9.85 16.42 -13.78
N ARG A 68 -9.92 15.93 -12.52
CA ARG A 68 -9.28 16.60 -11.38
C ARG A 68 -7.76 16.71 -11.56
N SER A 69 -7.10 15.62 -11.99
CA SER A 69 -5.66 15.63 -12.24
C SER A 69 -5.31 16.62 -13.35
N LYS A 70 -6.09 16.64 -14.43
CA LYS A 70 -5.87 17.57 -15.54
C LYS A 70 -5.95 19.03 -15.09
N GLU A 71 -6.92 19.37 -14.25
CA GLU A 71 -7.12 20.71 -13.73
C GLU A 71 -6.02 21.08 -12.72
N ALA A 72 -5.87 20.31 -11.64
CA ALA A 72 -4.96 20.62 -10.54
C ALA A 72 -3.48 20.67 -10.97
N PHE A 73 -3.06 19.77 -11.87
CA PHE A 73 -1.67 19.74 -12.37
C PHE A 73 -1.48 20.53 -13.67
N GLY A 74 -2.54 21.16 -14.20
CA GLY A 74 -2.49 21.93 -15.45
C GLY A 74 -2.13 21.10 -16.68
N TYR A 75 -2.35 19.78 -16.64
CA TYR A 75 -2.00 18.88 -17.74
C TYR A 75 -2.78 19.20 -19.01
N LYS A 76 -2.14 19.00 -20.15
CA LYS A 76 -2.79 19.04 -21.47
C LYS A 76 -3.15 17.63 -21.90
N ARG A 77 -4.03 17.50 -22.90
CA ARG A 77 -4.50 16.20 -23.43
C ARG A 77 -3.38 15.21 -23.78
N LYS A 78 -2.18 15.69 -24.10
CA LYS A 78 -1.02 14.83 -24.43
C LYS A 78 -0.25 14.32 -23.21
N ASP A 79 -0.47 14.91 -22.03
CA ASP A 79 0.29 14.64 -20.81
C ASP A 79 -0.39 13.58 -19.93
N LEU A 80 -1.60 13.15 -20.30
CA LEU A 80 -2.37 12.12 -19.59
C LEU A 80 -3.25 11.29 -20.55
N SER A 81 -3.47 10.04 -20.19
CA SER A 81 -4.38 9.11 -20.85
C SER A 81 -5.10 8.25 -19.81
N LEU A 82 -6.37 7.97 -20.05
CA LEU A 82 -7.16 7.06 -19.24
C LEU A 82 -7.54 5.84 -20.09
N ASP A 83 -7.21 4.65 -19.59
CA ASP A 83 -7.67 3.36 -20.12
C ASP A 83 -8.63 2.72 -19.11
N VAL A 84 -9.83 2.36 -19.54
CA VAL A 84 -10.86 1.75 -18.69
C VAL A 84 -11.24 0.40 -19.28
N ALA A 85 -10.80 -0.66 -18.61
CA ALA A 85 -11.04 -2.04 -18.98
C ALA A 85 -11.47 -2.82 -17.73
N SER A 86 -12.73 -2.62 -17.32
CA SER A 86 -13.29 -3.19 -16.10
C SER A 86 -12.99 -4.69 -15.96
N PRO A 87 -12.51 -5.17 -14.79
CA PRO A 87 -12.51 -4.51 -13.47
C PRO A 87 -11.31 -3.60 -13.19
N LEU A 88 -10.55 -3.23 -14.23
CA LEU A 88 -9.36 -2.39 -14.13
C LEU A 88 -9.56 -1.02 -14.78
N ALA A 89 -8.88 -0.01 -14.26
CA ALA A 89 -8.68 1.26 -14.93
C ALA A 89 -7.27 1.78 -14.65
N VAL A 90 -6.68 2.48 -15.60
CA VAL A 90 -5.32 3.01 -15.51
C VAL A 90 -5.30 4.45 -16.02
N LEU A 91 -4.99 5.39 -15.13
CA LEU A 91 -4.66 6.76 -15.46
C LEU A 91 -3.13 6.89 -15.54
N THR A 92 -2.61 7.06 -16.74
CA THR A 92 -1.20 7.32 -16.99
C THR A 92 -0.99 8.80 -17.23
N THR A 93 -0.03 9.40 -16.54
CA THR A 93 0.38 10.79 -16.75
C THR A 93 1.90 10.86 -16.97
N LYS A 94 2.41 12.04 -17.31
CA LYS A 94 3.86 12.26 -17.38
C LYS A 94 4.57 12.16 -16.02
N ASP A 95 3.86 12.36 -14.91
CA ASP A 95 4.45 12.45 -13.56
C ASP A 95 4.18 11.20 -12.71
N PHE A 96 3.11 10.45 -13.00
CA PHE A 96 2.69 9.25 -12.24
C PHE A 96 1.74 8.34 -13.03
N THR A 97 1.54 7.13 -12.53
CA THR A 97 0.46 6.22 -12.93
C THR A 97 -0.42 5.91 -11.72
N LEU A 98 -1.75 5.96 -11.91
CA LEU A 98 -2.74 5.56 -10.91
C LEU A 98 -3.61 4.43 -11.48
N GLU A 99 -3.68 3.32 -10.75
CA GLU A 99 -4.46 2.14 -11.13
C GLU A 99 -5.61 1.91 -10.16
N TRP A 100 -6.74 1.44 -10.68
CA TRP A 100 -7.85 0.88 -9.92
C TRP A 100 -8.01 -0.57 -10.30
N ALA A 101 -8.17 -1.43 -9.31
CA ALA A 101 -8.41 -2.85 -9.52
C ALA A 101 -9.50 -3.34 -8.57
N TYR A 102 -10.67 -3.67 -9.14
CA TYR A 102 -11.69 -4.44 -8.43
C TYR A 102 -11.34 -5.93 -8.48
N ALA A 103 -11.48 -6.62 -7.36
CA ALA A 103 -11.36 -8.06 -7.25
C ALA A 103 -12.42 -8.62 -6.31
N LEU A 104 -12.72 -9.92 -6.43
CA LEU A 104 -13.46 -10.63 -5.38
C LEU A 104 -12.49 -10.95 -4.25
N ASP A 105 -12.98 -10.95 -3.02
CA ASP A 105 -12.20 -11.43 -1.89
C ASP A 105 -12.14 -12.97 -1.93
N GLU A 106 -10.94 -13.55 -1.91
CA GLU A 106 -10.77 -15.01 -1.95
C GLU A 106 -11.29 -15.70 -0.69
N SER A 107 -11.23 -15.00 0.45
CA SER A 107 -11.73 -15.50 1.73
C SER A 107 -13.24 -15.33 1.90
N ASP A 108 -13.82 -14.35 1.20
CA ASP A 108 -15.27 -14.12 1.13
C ASP A 108 -15.69 -13.72 -0.29
N PRO A 109 -15.99 -14.68 -1.18
CA PRO A 109 -16.38 -14.38 -2.57
C PRO A 109 -17.65 -13.53 -2.71
N ALA A 110 -18.42 -13.35 -1.64
CA ALA A 110 -19.56 -12.44 -1.60
C ALA A 110 -19.17 -10.97 -1.44
N ALA A 111 -17.90 -10.70 -1.14
CA ALA A 111 -17.30 -9.39 -1.00
C ALA A 111 -16.42 -9.04 -2.22
N TRP A 112 -16.31 -7.73 -2.47
CA TRP A 112 -15.34 -7.18 -3.41
C TRP A 112 -14.32 -6.35 -2.64
N THR A 113 -13.13 -6.25 -3.23
CA THR A 113 -12.08 -5.33 -2.84
C THR A 113 -11.76 -4.40 -4.00
N LEU A 114 -11.38 -3.16 -3.69
CA LEU A 114 -10.87 -2.17 -4.63
C LEU A 114 -9.49 -1.74 -4.15
N THR A 115 -8.48 -2.01 -4.97
CA THR A 115 -7.12 -1.53 -4.74
C THR A 115 -6.84 -0.34 -5.65
N ARG A 116 -6.40 0.77 -5.06
CA ARG A 116 -5.91 1.94 -5.77
C ARG A 116 -4.41 2.03 -5.60
N THR A 117 -3.65 2.08 -6.69
CA THR A 117 -2.19 2.05 -6.64
C THR A 117 -1.62 3.26 -7.38
N LEU A 118 -1.02 4.19 -6.65
CA LEU A 118 -0.22 5.27 -7.22
C LEU A 118 1.25 4.85 -7.26
N HIS A 119 1.85 4.94 -8.44
CA HIS A 119 3.23 4.55 -8.65
C HIS A 119 3.84 5.28 -9.85
N GLY A 120 5.09 4.92 -10.21
CA GLY A 120 5.78 5.52 -11.35
C GLY A 120 6.03 7.02 -11.19
N VAL A 121 6.11 7.50 -9.94
CA VAL A 121 6.34 8.92 -9.63
C VAL A 121 7.71 9.33 -10.15
N THR A 122 7.75 10.20 -11.16
CA THR A 122 8.99 10.51 -11.89
C THR A 122 9.78 11.66 -11.26
N ARG A 123 9.11 12.58 -10.55
CA ARG A 123 9.73 13.73 -9.89
C ARG A 123 9.59 13.64 -8.38
N SER A 124 10.71 13.83 -7.67
CA SER A 124 10.74 13.74 -6.20
C SER A 124 9.98 14.87 -5.50
N ASP A 125 9.84 16.03 -6.13
CA ASP A 125 9.09 17.17 -5.59
C ASP A 125 7.57 17.03 -5.75
N PHE A 126 7.10 16.19 -6.68
CA PHE A 126 5.69 16.04 -7.03
C PHE A 126 4.80 15.74 -5.81
N LEU A 127 5.26 14.83 -4.94
CA LEU A 127 4.49 14.34 -3.80
C LEU A 127 4.25 15.41 -2.72
N GLY A 128 5.08 16.45 -2.68
CA GLY A 128 4.96 17.56 -1.72
C GLY A 128 4.19 18.77 -2.25
N THR A 129 3.59 18.68 -3.44
CA THR A 129 2.84 19.80 -4.03
C THR A 129 1.42 19.90 -3.47
N GLU A 130 0.88 21.11 -3.37
CA GLU A 130 -0.51 21.33 -2.96
C GLU A 130 -1.51 20.61 -3.88
N ALA A 131 -1.25 20.61 -5.19
CA ALA A 131 -2.07 19.88 -6.16
C ALA A 131 -2.08 18.36 -5.89
N CYS A 132 -0.97 17.80 -5.40
CA CYS A 132 -0.91 16.38 -5.02
C CYS A 132 -1.76 16.12 -3.77
N ALA A 133 -1.65 16.99 -2.75
CA ALA A 133 -2.50 16.89 -1.56
C ALA A 133 -4.00 17.04 -1.90
N GLU A 134 -4.35 17.92 -2.83
CA GLU A 134 -5.72 18.12 -3.30
C GLU A 134 -6.28 16.86 -4.01
N VAL A 135 -5.51 16.29 -4.94
CA VAL A 135 -5.99 15.18 -5.78
C VAL A 135 -6.00 13.84 -5.01
N PHE A 136 -5.03 13.62 -4.13
CA PHE A 136 -4.79 12.33 -3.49
C PHE A 136 -5.06 12.31 -1.99
N GLY A 137 -5.46 13.43 -1.39
CA GLY A 137 -5.73 13.55 0.03
C GLY A 137 -6.68 12.46 0.53
N GLY A 138 -6.23 11.70 1.54
CA GLY A 138 -7.03 10.63 2.16
C GLY A 138 -7.22 9.37 1.30
N LEU A 139 -6.50 9.21 0.18
CA LEU A 139 -6.72 8.08 -0.73
C LEU A 139 -5.98 6.81 -0.30
N PHE A 140 -4.83 6.94 0.36
CA PHE A 140 -3.90 5.83 0.57
C PHE A 140 -3.74 5.49 2.05
N SER A 141 -3.81 4.22 2.37
CA SER A 141 -3.58 3.68 3.72
C SER A 141 -2.25 2.93 3.83
N GLU A 142 -1.56 2.71 2.71
CA GLU A 142 -0.38 1.87 2.65
C GLU A 142 0.75 2.52 1.83
N LEU A 143 1.97 2.39 2.33
CA LEU A 143 3.20 2.69 1.58
C LEU A 143 3.95 1.38 1.35
N VAL A 144 4.04 0.95 0.10
CA VAL A 144 4.59 -0.35 -0.28
C VAL A 144 5.92 -0.19 -1.02
N PHE A 145 6.90 -0.96 -0.57
CA PHE A 145 8.24 -1.04 -1.14
C PHE A 145 8.43 -2.43 -1.77
N ALA A 146 8.63 -2.45 -3.09
CA ALA A 146 9.11 -3.65 -3.77
C ALA A 146 10.62 -3.79 -3.52
N LEU A 147 11.06 -4.95 -3.04
CA LEU A 147 12.47 -5.20 -2.73
C LEU A 147 13.20 -5.78 -3.95
N THR A 148 14.36 -5.22 -4.25
CA THR A 148 15.26 -5.69 -5.32
C THR A 148 15.71 -7.13 -5.07
N LYS A 149 15.84 -7.50 -3.79
CA LYS A 149 16.02 -8.86 -3.31
C LYS A 149 15.10 -9.03 -2.10
N GLY A 150 14.12 -9.92 -2.20
CA GLY A 150 13.30 -10.27 -1.06
C GLY A 150 14.11 -10.92 0.07
N ALA A 151 13.49 -11.09 1.23
CA ALA A 151 14.05 -11.84 2.36
C ALA A 151 13.11 -12.98 2.76
N SER A 152 13.63 -13.98 3.48
CA SER A 152 12.78 -15.00 4.08
C SER A 152 11.95 -14.37 5.20
N VAL A 153 10.64 -14.60 5.18
CA VAL A 153 9.73 -14.15 6.23
C VAL A 153 10.12 -14.77 7.58
N GLU A 154 10.44 -16.06 7.59
CA GLU A 154 10.91 -16.78 8.78
C GLU A 154 12.15 -16.11 9.38
N ALA A 155 13.13 -15.75 8.55
CA ALA A 155 14.35 -15.08 9.02
C ALA A 155 14.06 -13.70 9.63
N VAL A 156 13.04 -12.98 9.13
CA VAL A 156 12.60 -11.71 9.72
C VAL A 156 11.92 -11.95 11.07
N ILE A 157 11.07 -12.97 11.17
CA ILE A 157 10.42 -13.39 12.43
C ILE A 157 11.48 -13.75 13.47
N ASP A 158 12.40 -14.66 13.14
CA ASP A 158 13.47 -15.13 14.04
C ASP A 158 14.32 -13.97 14.56
N VAL A 159 14.65 -13.01 13.69
CA VAL A 159 15.40 -11.81 14.09
C VAL A 159 14.61 -11.02 15.14
N ILE A 160 13.32 -10.78 14.92
CA ILE A 160 12.51 -9.95 15.85
C ILE A 160 12.29 -10.67 17.18
N GLU A 161 11.95 -11.96 17.17
CA GLU A 161 11.77 -12.76 18.39
C GLU A 161 13.07 -12.86 19.21
N GLY A 162 14.22 -12.91 18.54
CA GLY A 162 15.53 -12.85 19.19
C GLY A 162 15.76 -11.56 19.98
N LEU A 163 15.19 -10.42 19.54
CA LEU A 163 15.33 -9.13 20.22
C LEU A 163 14.52 -9.06 21.51
N GLU A 164 13.35 -9.70 21.56
CA GLU A 164 12.54 -9.78 22.77
C GLU A 164 13.27 -10.53 23.89
N GLN A 165 14.01 -11.59 23.55
CA GLN A 165 14.73 -12.43 24.52
C GLN A 165 15.96 -11.73 25.13
N GLU A 166 16.70 -10.94 24.36
CA GLU A 166 17.88 -10.19 24.85
C GLU A 166 17.52 -9.05 25.83
N SER A 167 16.28 -8.58 25.79
CA SER A 167 15.79 -7.49 26.66
C SER A 167 15.39 -7.97 28.07
N GLY A 168 15.43 -9.29 28.33
CA GLY A 168 14.84 -9.93 29.51
C GLY A 168 15.79 -10.34 30.64
N ASP A 169 17.12 -10.28 30.47
CA ASP A 169 18.09 -10.75 31.48
C ASP A 169 19.22 -9.74 31.74
N GLY A 170 19.03 -8.87 32.75
CA GLY A 170 20.13 -8.19 33.47
C GLY A 170 20.42 -6.72 33.10
N ASP A 171 20.20 -5.85 34.08
CA ASP A 171 20.70 -4.48 34.28
C ASP A 171 20.56 -3.42 33.14
N GLU A 172 19.87 -2.33 33.52
CA GLU A 172 19.66 -1.07 32.81
C GLU A 172 18.90 -1.17 31.47
N ALA A 173 17.56 -1.14 31.59
CA ALA A 173 16.64 -0.91 30.49
C ALA A 173 16.97 0.41 29.75
N GLU A 174 17.80 0.33 28.71
CA GLU A 174 17.77 1.32 27.63
C GLU A 174 16.41 1.17 26.92
N VAL A 175 15.63 2.24 26.95
CA VAL A 175 14.27 2.38 26.39
C VAL A 175 14.31 2.22 24.86
N GLY A 176 14.41 0.99 24.38
CA GLY A 176 14.00 0.61 23.03
C GLY A 176 12.50 0.35 23.02
N ALA A 177 11.77 0.90 22.05
CA ALA A 177 10.35 0.60 21.90
C ALA A 177 10.17 -0.92 21.68
N ALA A 178 9.29 -1.55 22.46
CA ALA A 178 9.01 -2.98 22.33
C ALA A 178 8.48 -3.27 20.91
N LEU A 179 9.21 -4.11 20.19
CA LEU A 179 8.81 -4.66 18.90
C LEU A 179 8.00 -5.91 19.15
N ARG A 180 6.89 -6.08 18.44
CA ARG A 180 6.08 -7.29 18.45
C ARG A 180 5.89 -7.77 17.02
N VAL A 181 5.99 -9.08 16.81
CA VAL A 181 5.72 -9.73 15.53
C VAL A 181 4.54 -10.70 15.65
N ASP A 182 3.61 -10.63 14.71
CA ASP A 182 2.48 -11.55 14.57
C ASP A 182 2.54 -12.20 13.18
N TYR A 183 2.31 -13.51 13.10
CA TYR A 183 2.39 -14.28 11.85
C TYR A 183 1.48 -15.52 11.86
N PRO A 184 0.97 -15.98 10.70
CA PRO A 184 0.28 -17.26 10.57
C PRO A 184 1.24 -18.44 10.70
N SER A 185 0.71 -19.64 10.98
CA SER A 185 1.50 -20.86 11.20
C SER A 185 2.34 -21.32 10.01
N ASP A 186 2.02 -20.84 8.80
CA ASP A 186 2.76 -21.15 7.58
C ASP A 186 3.90 -20.14 7.29
N CYS A 187 4.05 -19.11 8.14
CA CYS A 187 5.02 -18.03 7.99
C CYS A 187 4.99 -17.36 6.61
N GLY A 188 3.83 -17.34 5.93
CA GLY A 188 3.70 -16.75 4.60
C GLY A 188 3.84 -15.21 4.59
N HIS A 189 3.60 -14.58 5.74
CA HIS A 189 3.84 -13.16 5.98
C HIS A 189 4.08 -12.91 7.47
N CYS A 190 4.58 -11.74 7.84
CA CYS A 190 4.56 -11.28 9.23
C CYS A 190 4.12 -9.82 9.32
N VAL A 191 3.56 -9.45 10.47
CA VAL A 191 3.16 -8.09 10.81
C VAL A 191 3.95 -7.66 12.03
N VAL A 192 4.71 -6.60 11.87
CA VAL A 192 5.52 -6.00 12.92
C VAL A 192 4.82 -4.75 13.44
N SER A 193 4.69 -4.64 14.75
CA SER A 193 4.19 -3.47 15.44
C SER A 193 5.22 -2.95 16.43
N VAL A 194 5.20 -1.64 16.67
CA VAL A 194 6.12 -0.96 17.59
C VAL A 194 5.29 -0.18 18.60
N GLU A 195 5.61 -0.31 19.88
CA GLU A 195 4.93 0.45 20.91
C GLU A 195 5.03 1.98 20.65
N GLY A 196 3.91 2.69 20.75
CA GLY A 196 3.83 4.13 20.52
C GLY A 196 3.77 4.53 19.04
N VAL A 197 3.84 3.58 18.10
CA VAL A 197 3.73 3.81 16.66
C VAL A 197 2.41 3.21 16.16
N ALA A 198 1.57 4.05 15.58
CA ALA A 198 0.24 3.62 15.14
C ALA A 198 0.25 2.82 13.82
N ALA A 199 1.31 2.97 13.01
CA ALA A 199 1.48 2.21 11.78
C ALA A 199 2.12 0.85 12.05
N THR A 200 1.72 -0.16 11.29
CA THR A 200 2.34 -1.50 11.32
C THR A 200 3.12 -1.76 10.04
N VAL A 201 4.06 -2.71 10.08
CA VAL A 201 4.85 -3.13 8.93
C VAL A 201 4.48 -4.56 8.58
N LYS A 202 3.84 -4.76 7.43
CA LYS A 202 3.57 -6.08 6.86
C LYS A 202 4.71 -6.47 5.92
N PHE A 203 5.21 -7.68 6.06
CA PHE A 203 6.26 -8.23 5.22
C PHE A 203 5.82 -9.55 4.59
N GLU A 204 5.93 -9.64 3.26
CA GLU A 204 5.49 -10.80 2.44
C GLU A 204 6.65 -11.32 1.57
N GLY A 205 7.88 -11.26 2.09
CA GLY A 205 9.07 -11.76 1.43
C GLY A 205 9.66 -10.80 0.39
N ALA A 206 8.93 -10.54 -0.70
CA ALA A 206 9.38 -9.64 -1.77
C ALA A 206 8.92 -8.19 -1.59
N GLU A 207 7.93 -7.98 -0.73
CA GLU A 207 7.32 -6.67 -0.49
C GLU A 207 7.30 -6.36 1.00
N LEU A 208 7.55 -5.08 1.30
CA LEU A 208 7.36 -4.50 2.62
C LEU A 208 6.31 -3.41 2.50
N ALA A 209 5.21 -3.55 3.23
CA ALA A 209 4.12 -2.59 3.26
C ALA A 209 4.02 -1.97 4.64
N MET A 210 4.07 -0.65 4.71
CA MET A 210 3.65 0.08 5.89
C MET A 210 2.16 0.33 5.83
N VAL A 211 1.44 -0.09 6.85
CA VAL A 211 -0.01 0.03 6.95
C VAL A 211 -0.35 1.09 7.99
N PHE A 212 -1.04 2.14 7.57
CA PHE A 212 -1.46 3.26 8.42
C PHE A 212 -2.92 3.07 8.84
N PRO A 213 -3.27 3.44 10.09
CA PRO A 213 -4.63 3.25 10.62
C PRO A 213 -5.67 4.17 9.99
N ARG A 214 -5.23 5.24 9.33
CA ARG A 214 -6.08 6.19 8.61
C ARG A 214 -5.48 6.43 7.24
N SER A 215 -6.33 6.53 6.23
CA SER A 215 -5.90 6.94 4.91
C SER A 215 -5.45 8.40 4.92
N GLY A 216 -4.41 8.69 4.15
CA GLY A 216 -3.79 10.00 4.01
C GLY A 216 -3.34 10.26 2.57
N GLY A 217 -2.76 11.44 2.37
CA GLY A 217 -2.08 11.78 1.12
C GLY A 217 -0.67 11.19 1.04
N PRO A 218 -0.03 11.16 -0.15
CA PRO A 218 1.31 10.59 -0.30
C PRO A 218 2.37 11.21 0.62
N GLN A 219 2.36 12.54 0.81
CA GLN A 219 3.29 13.21 1.71
C GLN A 219 3.10 12.78 3.17
N GLU A 220 1.86 12.69 3.65
CA GLU A 220 1.57 12.26 5.02
C GLU A 220 2.07 10.84 5.29
N LEU A 221 1.94 9.94 4.31
CA LEU A 221 2.45 8.57 4.41
C LEU A 221 3.98 8.55 4.44
N LEU A 222 4.66 9.40 3.65
CA LEU A 222 6.11 9.54 3.69
C LEU A 222 6.63 10.12 5.01
N GLU A 223 5.91 11.07 5.60
CA GLU A 223 6.21 11.62 6.93
C GLU A 223 6.03 10.56 8.01
N GLY A 224 4.93 9.79 7.94
CA GLY A 224 4.70 8.64 8.79
C GLY A 224 5.79 7.59 8.67
N PHE A 225 6.25 7.29 7.45
CA PHE A 225 7.41 6.43 7.21
C PHE A 225 8.68 6.96 7.87
N ALA A 226 8.99 8.25 7.71
CA ALA A 226 10.17 8.84 8.31
C ALA A 226 10.15 8.73 9.84
N ALA A 227 8.98 8.91 10.47
CA ALA A 227 8.79 8.75 11.91
C ALA A 227 9.01 7.29 12.36
N VAL A 228 8.44 6.32 11.63
CA VAL A 228 8.63 4.90 11.90
C VAL A 228 10.09 4.51 11.74
N ARG A 229 10.73 4.90 10.63
CA ARG A 229 12.15 4.64 10.39
C ARG A 229 13.03 5.25 11.49
N ALA A 230 12.70 6.45 11.97
CA ALA A 230 13.41 7.06 13.10
C ALA A 230 13.26 6.20 14.36
N ALA A 231 12.06 5.72 14.68
CA ALA A 231 11.84 4.80 15.80
C ALA A 231 12.65 3.50 15.68
N PHE A 232 12.69 2.88 14.49
CA PHE A 232 13.50 1.68 14.21
C PHE A 232 15.02 1.94 14.21
N SER A 233 15.47 3.14 13.82
CA SER A 233 16.89 3.51 13.83
C SER A 233 17.38 3.80 15.25
N LEU A 234 16.49 4.34 16.10
CA LEU A 234 16.77 4.60 17.51
C LEU A 234 16.93 3.30 18.31
N THR A 235 16.37 2.18 17.84
CA THR A 235 16.61 0.84 18.41
C THR A 235 18.05 0.33 18.19
N LYS A 236 18.93 1.08 17.49
CA LYS A 236 20.37 0.80 17.23
C LYS A 236 20.69 -0.60 16.66
N ASN A 237 19.69 -1.36 16.21
CA ASN A 237 19.86 -2.74 15.78
C ASN A 237 20.20 -2.85 14.28
N LYS A 238 21.33 -3.47 13.96
CA LYS A 238 21.89 -3.53 12.59
C LYS A 238 21.05 -4.34 11.60
N ALA A 239 20.27 -5.33 12.06
CA ALA A 239 19.47 -6.19 11.19
C ALA A 239 18.23 -5.45 10.65
N LEU A 240 17.47 -4.80 11.52
CA LEU A 240 16.30 -3.99 11.15
C LEU A 240 16.69 -2.68 10.46
N ALA A 241 17.81 -2.06 10.88
CA ALA A 241 18.37 -0.91 10.19
C ALA A 241 18.81 -1.22 8.75
N GLY A 242 18.98 -2.49 8.35
CA GLY A 242 19.27 -2.88 6.98
C GLY A 242 18.04 -2.97 6.07
N LEU A 243 16.87 -3.27 6.64
CA LEU A 243 15.60 -3.42 5.91
C LEU A 243 14.93 -2.08 5.57
N LEU A 244 15.22 -1.02 6.33
CA LEU A 244 14.63 0.33 6.17
C LEU A 244 15.68 1.42 5.80
N LYS A 245 16.88 1.01 5.37
CA LYS A 245 18.00 1.90 5.02
C LYS A 245 17.91 2.47 3.60
#